data_AF-A0A2E7L691-F1
#
_entry.id   AF-A0A2E7L691-F1
#
_cell.length_a   1.000
_cell.length_b   1.000
_cell.length_c   1.000
_cell.angle_alpha   90.00
_cell.angle_beta   90.00
_cell.angle_gamma   90.00
#
_symmetry.space_group_name_H-M   'P 1'
#
loop_
_entity.id
_entity.type
_entity.pdbx_description
1 polymer ?
#
loop_
_entity_poly.entity_id
_entity_poly.type
_entity_poly.pdbx_seq_one_letter_code
_entity_poly.pdbx_strand_id
1 'polypeptide(L)'
;MPDVWFSGWRWLLDCTLVVCVFSGTAGPASGSELSPQVGRSLVLLAKSAQSYTEQRTCFSCHHQTLPVLALHQARGRGFKVSAEAIPRQLAFTQRFFAGRRALVAMGKDVPGGPFTAGYALLALGENCWPCDDTTDALVHNLIRHQLADGSWWVVPHRHPMEQSVFTATALLLRGLQLYALTDKATLSMRKEVQARIDCAAQWLDATPARTHEDKVFRSWGLIGSGIATRTPRGRLLSCSTRQIKWIPEVQRIGRGGRICCNSSKRTAPGS
;
A
#
# COMPACT_ATOMS: atom_id res chain seq x y z
N MET A 1 -20.39 -66.51 50.63
CA MET A 1 -21.61 -65.93 50.03
C MET A 1 -21.17 -64.82 49.10
N PRO A 2 -21.48 -64.90 47.80
CA PRO A 2 -20.93 -64.03 46.76
C PRO A 2 -21.94 -62.97 46.27
N ASP A 3 -21.42 -62.09 45.41
CA ASP A 3 -22.08 -61.38 44.30
C ASP A 3 -22.81 -60.04 44.57
N VAL A 4 -21.93 -59.02 44.57
CA VAL A 4 -22.10 -57.66 44.07
C VAL A 4 -22.80 -57.60 42.70
N TRP A 5 -23.90 -56.84 42.67
CA TRP A 5 -24.66 -56.49 41.47
C TRP A 5 -24.13 -55.21 40.81
N PHE A 6 -23.74 -55.33 39.54
CA PHE A 6 -24.07 -54.47 38.39
C PHE A 6 -24.24 -52.95 38.59
N SER A 7 -23.36 -52.18 37.93
CA SER A 7 -23.71 -51.23 36.85
C SER A 7 -22.87 -49.95 36.90
N GLY A 8 -21.97 -49.78 35.92
CA GLY A 8 -21.29 -48.49 35.73
C GLY A 8 -20.37 -48.39 34.51
N TRP A 9 -20.27 -49.41 33.67
CA TRP A 9 -19.27 -49.48 32.57
C TRP A 9 -19.80 -49.02 31.21
N ARG A 10 -20.78 -48.10 31.18
CA ARG A 10 -21.46 -47.74 29.92
C ARG A 10 -21.30 -46.28 29.49
N TRP A 11 -20.29 -45.57 30.00
CA TRP A 11 -20.01 -44.17 29.63
C TRP A 11 -18.56 -43.90 29.18
N LEU A 12 -17.75 -44.93 28.91
CA LEU A 12 -16.33 -44.77 28.59
C LEU A 12 -15.94 -45.07 27.12
N LEU A 13 -16.89 -45.16 26.18
CA LEU A 13 -16.57 -45.58 24.81
C LEU A 13 -17.03 -44.68 23.66
N ASP A 14 -17.53 -43.45 23.91
CA ASP A 14 -18.04 -42.58 22.82
C ASP A 14 -17.40 -41.18 22.72
N CYS A 15 -16.22 -40.93 23.32
CA CYS A 15 -15.53 -39.62 23.20
C CYS A 15 -14.10 -39.68 22.62
N THR A 16 -13.66 -40.81 22.08
CA THR A 16 -12.28 -41.01 21.60
C THR A 16 -12.20 -41.27 20.11
N LEU A 17 -12.73 -40.38 19.25
CA LEU A 17 -12.31 -40.35 17.84
C LEU A 17 -12.70 -39.10 17.03
N VAL A 18 -12.41 -37.88 17.50
CA VAL A 18 -12.18 -36.75 16.58
C VAL A 18 -11.09 -35.84 17.13
N VAL A 19 -9.89 -36.39 17.30
CA VAL A 19 -8.68 -35.56 17.14
C VAL A 19 -8.32 -35.70 15.67
N CYS A 20 -8.93 -34.86 14.83
CA CYS A 20 -8.39 -34.59 13.51
C CYS A 20 -7.04 -33.91 13.71
N VAL A 21 -6.01 -34.73 13.75
CA VAL A 21 -4.62 -34.32 13.64
C VAL A 21 -4.53 -33.49 12.36
N PHE A 22 -4.41 -32.16 12.49
CA PHE A 22 -3.94 -31.30 11.41
C PHE A 22 -2.44 -31.57 11.20
N SER A 23 -2.10 -32.79 10.81
CA SER A 23 -0.82 -33.11 10.17
C SER A 23 -0.96 -32.77 8.68
N GLY A 24 -1.32 -31.52 8.41
CA GLY A 24 -1.17 -30.95 7.10
C GLY A 24 0.29 -30.56 6.93
N THR A 25 1.15 -31.51 6.55
CA THR A 25 2.37 -31.18 5.80
C THR A 25 1.96 -30.76 4.39
N ALA A 26 1.09 -29.75 4.28
CA ALA A 26 0.88 -29.08 3.01
C ALA A 26 2.20 -28.38 2.70
N GLY A 27 2.97 -28.97 1.79
CA GLY A 27 4.08 -28.27 1.17
C GLY A 27 3.61 -26.91 0.62
N PRO A 28 4.52 -25.95 0.39
CA PRO A 28 4.13 -24.65 -0.12
C PRO A 28 3.31 -24.83 -1.41
N ALA A 29 2.03 -24.48 -1.34
CA ALA A 29 1.13 -24.60 -2.48
C ALA A 29 1.71 -23.82 -3.66
N SER A 30 1.72 -24.43 -4.84
CA SER A 30 2.20 -23.78 -6.05
C SER A 30 1.29 -22.60 -6.43
N GLY A 31 1.85 -21.61 -7.15
CA GLY A 31 1.08 -20.44 -7.59
C GLY A 31 -0.15 -20.79 -8.44
N SER A 32 -0.11 -21.90 -9.18
CA SER A 32 -1.24 -22.42 -9.95
C SER A 32 -2.35 -22.98 -9.05
N GLU A 33 -2.02 -23.66 -7.95
CA GLU A 33 -3.00 -24.27 -7.04
C GLU A 33 -3.78 -23.24 -6.23
N LEU A 34 -3.16 -22.09 -5.92
CA LEU A 34 -3.79 -21.00 -5.18
C LEU A 34 -4.58 -20.02 -6.06
N SER A 35 -4.44 -20.10 -7.38
CA SER A 35 -5.04 -19.14 -8.31
C SER A 35 -6.56 -19.02 -8.19
N PRO A 36 -7.36 -20.10 -8.03
CA PRO A 36 -8.81 -19.98 -7.84
C PRO A 36 -9.21 -19.29 -6.53
N GLN A 37 -8.45 -19.49 -5.46
CA GLN A 37 -8.67 -18.89 -4.13
C GLN A 37 -8.38 -17.38 -4.21
N VAL A 38 -7.24 -17.02 -4.80
CA VAL A 38 -6.87 -15.61 -5.05
C VAL A 38 -7.95 -14.93 -5.91
N GLY A 39 -8.40 -15.57 -6.98
CA GLY A 39 -9.48 -15.06 -7.83
C GLY A 39 -10.76 -14.74 -7.05
N ARG A 40 -11.20 -15.64 -6.16
CA ARG A 40 -12.38 -15.41 -5.29
C ARG A 40 -12.17 -14.24 -4.34
N SER A 41 -11.00 -14.13 -3.71
CA SER A 41 -10.68 -13.01 -2.82
C SER A 41 -10.68 -11.67 -3.55
N LEU A 42 -10.17 -11.61 -4.79
CA LEU A 42 -10.16 -10.37 -5.59
C LEU A 42 -11.57 -9.90 -5.93
N VAL A 43 -12.50 -10.82 -6.23
CA VAL A 43 -13.92 -10.48 -6.45
C VAL A 43 -14.53 -9.86 -5.19
N LEU A 44 -14.26 -10.43 -4.01
CA LEU A 44 -14.75 -9.90 -2.74
C LEU A 44 -14.17 -8.52 -2.43
N LEU A 45 -12.87 -8.32 -2.67
CA LEU A 45 -12.22 -7.01 -2.48
C LEU A 45 -12.82 -5.95 -3.40
N ALA A 46 -13.01 -6.27 -4.68
CA ALA A 46 -13.63 -5.36 -5.64
C ALA A 46 -15.07 -5.00 -5.25
N LYS A 47 -15.87 -6.00 -4.83
CA LYS A 47 -17.25 -5.79 -4.36
C LYS A 47 -17.29 -4.92 -3.11
N SER A 48 -16.41 -5.17 -2.14
CA SER A 48 -16.31 -4.37 -0.92
C SER A 48 -15.98 -2.90 -1.21
N ALA A 49 -15.00 -2.65 -2.09
CA ALA A 49 -14.64 -1.31 -2.53
C ALA A 49 -15.81 -0.59 -3.23
N GLN A 50 -16.54 -1.31 -4.09
CA GLN A 50 -17.72 -0.76 -4.76
C GLN A 50 -18.83 -0.40 -3.77
N SER A 51 -19.26 -1.35 -2.93
CA SER A 51 -20.35 -1.12 -1.96
C SER A 51 -20.05 0.02 -1.01
N TYR A 52 -18.77 0.24 -0.65
CA TYR A 52 -18.38 1.39 0.15
C TYR A 52 -18.73 2.72 -0.53
N THR A 53 -18.41 2.87 -1.82
CA THR A 53 -18.70 4.11 -2.58
C THR A 53 -20.19 4.33 -2.86
N GLU A 54 -21.01 3.28 -2.76
CA GLU A 54 -22.47 3.37 -2.86
C GLU A 54 -23.11 3.84 -1.54
N GLN A 55 -22.46 3.57 -0.41
CA GLN A 55 -22.99 3.85 0.94
C GLN A 55 -22.33 5.05 1.63
N ARG A 56 -21.13 5.45 1.18
CA ARG A 56 -20.30 6.47 1.82
C ARG A 56 -19.78 7.46 0.78
N THR A 57 -19.68 8.71 1.20
CA THR A 57 -19.19 9.83 0.38
C THR A 57 -17.76 10.25 0.74
N CYS A 58 -17.17 9.64 1.76
CA CYS A 58 -15.80 9.93 2.20
C CYS A 58 -14.78 8.92 1.65
N PHE A 59 -13.52 9.34 1.53
CA PHE A 59 -12.40 8.46 1.17
C PHE A 59 -11.99 7.55 2.33
N SER A 60 -11.60 6.32 2.00
CA SER A 60 -11.02 5.36 2.93
C SER A 60 -9.80 4.66 2.33
N CYS A 61 -8.69 4.64 3.06
CA CYS A 61 -7.53 3.84 2.68
C CYS A 61 -7.89 2.35 2.54
N HIS A 62 -8.87 1.86 3.32
CA HIS A 62 -9.22 0.44 3.44
C HIS A 62 -10.14 -0.05 2.31
N HIS A 63 -10.97 0.84 1.76
CA HIS A 63 -11.90 0.51 0.69
C HIS A 63 -11.53 1.13 -0.67
N GLN A 64 -10.63 2.11 -0.71
CA GLN A 64 -10.08 2.67 -1.96
C GLN A 64 -8.66 2.19 -2.17
N THR A 65 -7.68 2.65 -1.38
CA THR A 65 -6.26 2.41 -1.70
C THR A 65 -5.87 0.93 -1.68
N LEU A 66 -6.10 0.21 -0.58
CA LEU A 66 -5.62 -1.17 -0.46
C LEU A 66 -6.28 -2.11 -1.48
N PRO A 67 -7.60 -2.08 -1.69
CA PRO A 67 -8.22 -2.92 -2.72
C PRO A 67 -7.69 -2.57 -4.10
N VAL A 68 -7.53 -1.28 -4.42
CA VAL A 68 -6.98 -0.84 -5.71
C VAL A 68 -5.56 -1.36 -5.92
N LEU A 69 -4.68 -1.27 -4.93
CA LEU A 69 -3.32 -1.80 -5.03
C LEU A 69 -3.32 -3.32 -5.20
N ALA A 70 -4.16 -4.04 -4.45
CA ALA A 70 -4.28 -5.50 -4.57
C ALA A 70 -4.77 -5.91 -5.96
N LEU A 71 -5.81 -5.25 -6.46
CA LEU A 71 -6.37 -5.47 -7.80
C LEU A 71 -5.36 -5.11 -8.90
N HIS A 72 -4.63 -4.00 -8.75
CA HIS A 72 -3.59 -3.59 -9.69
C HIS A 72 -2.50 -4.66 -9.79
N GLN A 73 -2.00 -5.12 -8.65
CA GLN A 73 -0.96 -6.14 -8.59
C GLN A 73 -1.43 -7.49 -9.12
N ALA A 74 -2.66 -7.88 -8.83
CA ALA A 74 -3.24 -9.10 -9.37
C ALA A 74 -3.38 -9.05 -10.89
N ARG A 75 -3.86 -7.91 -11.44
CA ARG A 75 -3.94 -7.70 -12.89
C ARG A 75 -2.57 -7.82 -13.56
N GLY A 76 -1.54 -7.23 -12.97
CA GLY A 76 -0.15 -7.35 -13.46
C GLY A 76 0.41 -8.77 -13.44
N ARG A 77 -0.19 -9.66 -12.64
CA ARG A 77 0.15 -11.09 -12.55
C ARG A 77 -0.78 -12.00 -13.38
N GLY A 78 -1.61 -11.41 -14.26
CA GLY A 78 -2.48 -12.15 -15.18
C GLY A 78 -3.83 -12.57 -14.59
N PHE A 79 -4.18 -12.15 -13.37
CA PHE A 79 -5.53 -12.39 -12.84
C PHE A 79 -6.56 -11.54 -13.57
N LYS A 80 -7.73 -12.13 -13.79
CA LYS A 80 -8.89 -11.40 -14.33
C LYS A 80 -9.39 -10.40 -13.28
N VAL A 81 -9.30 -9.12 -13.61
CA VAL A 81 -9.83 -8.00 -12.82
C VAL A 81 -10.73 -7.18 -13.75
N SER A 82 -11.92 -6.82 -13.27
CA SER A 82 -12.84 -5.98 -14.03
C SER A 82 -12.15 -4.68 -14.46
N ALA A 83 -12.34 -4.29 -15.73
CA ALA A 83 -11.76 -3.08 -16.29
C ALA A 83 -12.21 -1.81 -15.55
N GLU A 84 -13.39 -1.84 -14.91
CA GLU A 84 -13.96 -0.70 -14.18
C GLU A 84 -13.54 -0.63 -12.70
N ALA A 85 -13.13 -1.75 -12.10
CA ALA A 85 -12.95 -1.84 -10.66
C ALA A 85 -11.91 -0.85 -10.13
N ILE A 86 -10.79 -0.69 -10.84
CA ILE A 86 -9.73 0.25 -10.48
C ILE A 86 -10.13 1.70 -10.84
N PRO A 87 -10.47 2.04 -12.11
CA PRO A 87 -10.79 3.42 -12.48
C PRO A 87 -11.89 4.06 -11.64
N ARG A 88 -12.93 3.30 -11.27
CA ARG A 88 -14.03 3.79 -10.41
C ARG A 88 -13.51 4.29 -9.06
N GLN A 89 -12.63 3.54 -8.42
CA GLN A 89 -12.09 3.89 -7.10
C GLN A 89 -11.08 5.05 -7.17
N LEU A 90 -10.31 5.13 -8.25
CA LEU A 90 -9.41 6.26 -8.49
C LEU A 90 -10.18 7.55 -8.72
N ALA A 91 -11.23 7.51 -9.55
CA ALA A 91 -12.11 8.66 -9.80
C ALA A 91 -12.81 9.13 -8.52
N PHE A 92 -13.28 8.19 -7.69
CA PHE A 92 -13.83 8.52 -6.37
C PHE A 92 -12.80 9.22 -5.48
N THR A 93 -11.59 8.66 -5.39
CA THR A 93 -10.47 9.21 -4.61
C THR A 93 -10.15 10.63 -5.06
N GLN A 94 -9.97 10.84 -6.36
CA GLN A 94 -9.67 12.15 -6.92
C GLN A 94 -10.80 13.15 -6.65
N ARG A 95 -12.06 12.78 -6.91
CA ARG A 95 -13.22 13.66 -6.69
C ARG A 95 -13.36 14.08 -5.22
N PHE A 96 -13.13 13.15 -4.30
CA PHE A 96 -13.20 13.42 -2.87
C PHE A 96 -12.24 14.54 -2.44
N PHE A 97 -10.99 14.49 -2.90
CA PHE A 97 -9.99 15.51 -2.58
C PHE A 97 -10.12 16.77 -3.43
N ALA A 98 -10.58 16.67 -4.68
CA ALA A 98 -10.82 17.81 -5.56
C ALA A 98 -11.84 18.78 -4.95
N GLY A 99 -12.91 18.27 -4.34
CA GLY A 99 -13.96 19.07 -3.69
C GLY A 99 -13.48 19.87 -2.46
N ARG A 100 -12.26 19.64 -1.98
CA ARG A 100 -11.66 20.26 -0.78
C ARG A 100 -10.23 20.76 -1.00
N ARG A 101 -9.81 20.83 -2.26
CA ARG A 101 -8.44 21.09 -2.71
C ARG A 101 -7.78 22.29 -2.02
N ALA A 102 -8.50 23.40 -1.89
CA ALA A 102 -7.98 24.62 -1.28
C ALA A 102 -7.54 24.41 0.18
N LEU A 103 -8.37 23.74 0.98
CA LEU A 103 -8.04 23.42 2.37
C LEU A 103 -6.93 22.37 2.46
N VAL A 104 -6.96 21.36 1.59
CA VAL A 104 -5.91 20.32 1.51
C VAL A 104 -4.54 20.93 1.26
N ALA A 105 -4.42 21.86 0.31
CA ALA A 105 -3.17 22.56 0.00
C ALA A 105 -2.63 23.41 1.17
N MET A 106 -3.52 23.86 2.07
CA MET A 106 -3.16 24.56 3.31
C MET A 106 -2.79 23.62 4.45
N GLY A 107 -2.79 22.30 4.23
CA GLY A 107 -2.56 21.32 5.29
C GLY A 107 -3.82 20.99 6.12
N LYS A 108 -5.03 21.27 5.62
CA LYS A 108 -6.30 21.09 6.36
C LYS A 108 -7.23 20.12 5.64
N ASP A 109 -8.33 19.75 6.30
CA ASP A 109 -9.46 18.98 5.72
C ASP A 109 -9.10 17.64 5.06
N VAL A 110 -8.05 16.99 5.56
CA VAL A 110 -7.76 15.58 5.28
C VAL A 110 -8.13 14.75 6.50
N PRO A 111 -9.24 13.99 6.47
CA PRO A 111 -9.60 13.10 7.58
C PRO A 111 -8.51 12.05 7.81
N GLY A 112 -8.03 11.91 9.06
CA GLY A 112 -6.88 11.05 9.36
C GLY A 112 -5.52 11.68 9.03
N GLY A 113 -5.49 12.95 8.63
CA GLY A 113 -4.24 13.70 8.48
C GLY A 113 -3.37 13.26 7.29
N PRO A 114 -2.07 13.54 7.32
CA PRO A 114 -1.18 13.34 6.18
C PRO A 114 -1.06 11.86 5.79
N PHE A 115 -1.32 10.94 6.71
CA PHE A 115 -1.31 9.50 6.43
C PHE A 115 -2.34 9.12 5.36
N THR A 116 -3.56 9.64 5.48
CA THR A 116 -4.63 9.49 4.48
C THR A 116 -4.25 10.12 3.14
N ALA A 117 -3.65 11.31 3.15
CA ALA A 117 -3.18 11.96 1.93
C ALA A 117 -2.10 11.13 1.21
N GLY A 118 -1.20 10.50 1.97
CA GLY A 118 -0.19 9.59 1.43
C GLY A 118 -0.79 8.37 0.76
N TYR A 119 -1.80 7.74 1.37
CA TYR A 119 -2.53 6.63 0.73
C TYR A 119 -3.29 7.05 -0.52
N ALA A 120 -3.85 8.26 -0.55
CA ALA A 120 -4.50 8.78 -1.75
C ALA A 120 -3.50 8.93 -2.90
N LEU A 121 -2.34 9.56 -2.64
CA LEU A 121 -1.26 9.69 -3.63
C LEU A 121 -0.72 8.32 -4.06
N LEU A 122 -0.57 7.37 -3.14
CA LEU A 122 -0.13 6.02 -3.48
C LEU A 122 -1.11 5.32 -4.43
N ALA A 123 -2.42 5.38 -4.14
CA ALA A 123 -3.45 4.78 -4.99
C ALA A 123 -3.42 5.37 -6.41
N LEU A 124 -3.38 6.71 -6.49
CA LEU A 124 -3.39 7.44 -7.75
C LEU A 124 -2.10 7.18 -8.55
N GLY A 125 -0.94 7.31 -7.90
CA GLY A 125 0.37 7.24 -8.56
C GLY A 125 0.74 5.82 -9.03
N GLU A 126 0.53 4.79 -8.20
CA GLU A 126 0.77 3.39 -8.61
C GLU A 126 -0.17 2.94 -9.74
N ASN A 127 -1.28 3.66 -9.94
CA ASN A 127 -2.20 3.43 -11.04
C ASN A 127 -2.09 4.46 -12.16
N CYS A 128 -0.98 5.19 -12.22
CA CYS A 128 -0.67 6.08 -13.32
C CYS A 128 -1.72 7.20 -13.52
N TRP A 129 -2.38 7.64 -12.44
CA TRP A 129 -3.27 8.79 -12.50
C TRP A 129 -2.44 10.05 -12.81
N PRO A 130 -2.85 10.86 -13.80
CA PRO A 130 -2.07 12.02 -14.22
C PRO A 130 -2.01 13.06 -13.11
N CYS A 131 -0.91 13.81 -13.09
CA CYS A 131 -0.76 14.93 -12.18
C CYS A 131 -1.76 16.04 -12.53
N ASP A 132 -2.55 16.42 -11.55
CA ASP A 132 -3.54 17.49 -11.57
C ASP A 132 -3.43 18.34 -10.29
N ASP A 133 -4.19 19.43 -10.25
CA ASP A 133 -4.15 20.33 -9.10
C ASP A 133 -4.55 19.67 -7.77
N THR A 134 -5.30 18.56 -7.82
CA THR A 134 -5.68 17.79 -6.62
C THR A 134 -4.47 17.01 -6.10
N THR A 135 -3.72 16.36 -6.99
CA THR A 135 -2.46 15.69 -6.62
C THR A 135 -1.42 16.69 -6.12
N ASP A 136 -1.35 17.89 -6.70
CA ASP A 136 -0.46 18.95 -6.21
C ASP A 136 -0.85 19.41 -4.80
N ALA A 137 -2.15 19.60 -4.54
CA ALA A 137 -2.63 19.95 -3.21
C ALA A 137 -2.30 18.87 -2.16
N LEU A 138 -2.40 17.59 -2.52
CA LEU A 138 -2.00 16.47 -1.66
C LEU A 138 -0.49 16.47 -1.40
N VAL A 139 0.34 16.74 -2.41
CA VAL A 139 1.80 16.89 -2.24
C VAL A 139 2.12 18.02 -1.26
N HIS A 140 1.51 19.19 -1.45
CA HIS A 140 1.65 20.32 -0.52
C HIS A 140 1.19 19.97 0.91
N ASN A 141 0.12 19.19 1.04
CA ASN A 141 -0.33 18.69 2.34
C ASN A 141 0.76 17.86 3.02
N LEU A 142 1.40 16.94 2.30
CA LEU A 142 2.49 16.12 2.86
C LEU A 142 3.69 16.99 3.28
N ILE A 143 4.13 17.92 2.43
CA ILE A 143 5.25 18.82 2.72
C ILE A 143 5.00 19.60 4.03
N ARG A 144 3.80 20.15 4.20
CA ARG A 144 3.44 20.95 5.38
C ARG A 144 3.41 20.16 6.68
N HIS A 145 3.19 18.85 6.62
CA HIS A 145 3.07 18.00 7.80
C HIS A 145 4.34 17.19 8.12
N GLN A 146 5.39 17.30 7.32
CA GLN A 146 6.65 16.65 7.66
C GLN A 146 7.23 17.32 8.91
N LEU A 147 7.58 16.50 9.90
CA LEU A 147 8.23 16.96 11.12
C LEU A 147 9.67 17.39 10.82
N ALA A 148 10.26 18.18 11.73
CA ALA A 148 11.62 18.69 11.58
C ALA A 148 12.68 17.58 11.50
N ASP A 149 12.40 16.40 12.08
CA ASP A 149 13.29 15.23 12.01
C ASP A 149 13.18 14.44 10.70
N GLY A 150 12.26 14.82 9.80
CA GLY A 150 12.01 14.16 8.52
C GLY A 150 10.90 13.12 8.53
N SER A 151 10.32 12.78 9.69
CA SER A 151 9.22 11.82 9.79
C SER A 151 7.84 12.46 9.59
N TRP A 152 6.81 11.63 9.47
CA TRP A 152 5.42 12.06 9.55
C TRP A 152 4.70 11.40 10.71
N TRP A 153 3.93 12.20 11.43
CA TRP A 153 3.11 11.73 12.53
C TRP A 153 1.94 10.87 12.03
N VAL A 154 1.46 9.99 12.90
CA VAL A 154 0.25 9.17 12.72
C VAL A 154 -0.77 9.56 13.78
N VAL A 155 -2.06 9.43 13.47
CA VAL A 155 -3.09 9.49 14.52
C VAL A 155 -2.95 8.21 15.35
N PRO A 156 -2.65 8.28 16.66
CA PRO A 156 -2.46 7.07 17.46
C PRO A 156 -3.77 6.28 17.61
N HIS A 157 -3.68 4.96 17.83
CA HIS A 157 -4.77 4.00 18.11
C HIS A 157 -5.70 3.52 16.97
N ARG A 158 -5.20 3.34 15.74
CA ARG A 158 -5.90 2.68 14.63
C ARG A 158 -5.19 1.40 14.17
N HIS A 159 -5.20 0.40 15.05
CA HIS A 159 -4.79 -0.95 14.68
C HIS A 159 -5.67 -1.47 13.52
N PRO A 160 -5.12 -2.22 12.56
CA PRO A 160 -3.74 -2.72 12.47
C PRO A 160 -2.81 -1.92 11.53
N MET A 161 -3.22 -0.78 10.98
CA MET A 161 -2.57 -0.18 9.80
C MET A 161 -1.97 1.23 9.99
N GLU A 162 -2.34 1.92 11.06
CA GLU A 162 -1.97 3.31 11.31
C GLU A 162 -1.36 3.43 12.72
N GLN A 163 -0.36 2.60 13.02
CA GLN A 163 0.35 2.63 14.31
C GLN A 163 1.81 3.07 14.17
N SER A 164 2.48 2.69 13.08
CA SER A 164 3.90 2.96 12.94
C SER A 164 4.18 4.27 12.21
N VAL A 165 4.99 5.12 12.84
CA VAL A 165 5.60 6.30 12.22
C VAL A 165 6.51 5.88 11.04
N PHE A 166 7.10 4.67 11.07
CA PHE A 166 7.85 4.14 9.92
C PHE A 166 6.93 3.86 8.74
N THR A 167 5.74 3.30 8.98
CA THR A 167 4.73 3.07 7.94
C THR A 167 4.32 4.39 7.30
N ALA A 168 3.98 5.41 8.10
CA ALA A 168 3.69 6.74 7.58
C ALA A 168 4.84 7.34 6.80
N THR A 169 6.03 7.35 7.38
CA THR A 169 7.19 7.99 6.76
C THR A 169 7.54 7.34 5.43
N ALA A 170 7.53 6.00 5.35
CA ALA A 170 7.81 5.30 4.11
C ALA A 170 6.71 5.48 3.05
N LEU A 171 5.43 5.44 3.43
CA LEU A 171 4.30 5.62 2.50
C LEU A 171 4.26 7.03 1.93
N LEU A 172 4.48 8.04 2.76
CA LEU A 172 4.40 9.44 2.35
C LEU A 172 5.62 9.82 1.52
N LEU A 173 6.81 9.29 1.86
CA LEU A 173 7.98 9.36 0.99
C LEU A 173 7.65 8.80 -0.41
N ARG A 174 7.04 7.61 -0.48
CA ARG A 174 6.65 7.01 -1.77
C ARG A 174 5.61 7.86 -2.51
N GLY A 175 4.62 8.38 -1.82
CA GLY A 175 3.60 9.28 -2.38
C GLY A 175 4.22 10.53 -2.99
N LEU A 176 5.19 11.15 -2.29
CA LEU A 176 5.98 12.25 -2.83
C LEU A 176 6.71 11.83 -4.09
N GLN A 177 7.45 10.71 -4.09
CA GLN A 177 8.21 10.25 -5.27
C GLN A 177 7.36 10.03 -6.52
N LEU A 178 6.13 9.52 -6.36
CA LEU A 178 5.21 9.27 -7.47
C LEU A 178 4.77 10.56 -8.18
N TYR A 179 4.86 11.71 -7.50
CA TYR A 179 4.46 13.02 -8.01
C TYR A 179 5.59 14.07 -7.98
N ALA A 180 6.80 13.69 -7.55
CA ALA A 180 7.92 14.59 -7.27
C ALA A 180 8.53 15.23 -8.52
N LEU A 181 8.33 14.65 -9.71
CA LEU A 181 9.15 14.94 -10.89
C LEU A 181 8.31 14.99 -12.17
N THR A 182 7.23 15.74 -12.12
CA THR A 182 6.43 16.03 -13.31
C THR A 182 7.10 17.16 -14.10
N ASP A 183 6.95 17.14 -15.43
CA ASP A 183 7.45 18.22 -16.29
C ASP A 183 6.76 19.56 -15.97
N LYS A 184 5.59 19.53 -15.31
CA LYS A 184 4.82 20.70 -14.89
C LYS A 184 5.32 21.32 -13.58
N ALA A 185 6.03 20.56 -12.74
CA ALA A 185 6.53 21.08 -11.47
C ALA A 185 7.60 22.16 -11.71
N THR A 186 7.61 23.21 -10.90
CA THR A 186 8.70 24.20 -10.94
C THR A 186 10.00 23.57 -10.42
N LEU A 187 11.15 24.14 -10.79
CA LEU A 187 12.44 23.68 -10.26
C LEU A 187 12.50 23.79 -8.73
N SER A 188 11.90 24.84 -8.16
CA SER A 188 11.82 25.01 -6.71
C SER A 188 10.99 23.91 -6.05
N MET A 189 9.83 23.56 -6.63
CA MET A 189 9.00 22.46 -6.12
C MET A 189 9.75 21.13 -6.15
N ARG A 190 10.43 20.81 -7.26
CA ARG A 190 11.23 19.58 -7.35
C ARG A 190 12.33 19.51 -6.29
N LYS A 191 13.04 20.63 -6.06
CA LYS A 191 14.09 20.72 -5.04
C LYS A 191 13.52 20.54 -3.63
N GLU A 192 12.39 21.18 -3.35
CA GLU A 192 11.69 21.07 -2.07
C GLU A 192 11.29 19.61 -1.82
N VAL A 193 10.55 18.99 -2.75
CA VAL A 193 10.12 17.60 -2.61
C VAL A 193 11.30 16.64 -2.45
N GLN A 194 12.38 16.84 -3.21
CA GLN A 194 13.59 16.03 -3.06
C GLN A 194 14.21 16.17 -1.67
N ALA A 195 14.30 17.38 -1.13
CA ALA A 195 14.80 17.61 0.22
C ALA A 195 13.95 16.89 1.27
N ARG A 196 12.61 16.90 1.12
CA ARG A 196 11.68 16.17 1.99
C ARG A 196 11.90 14.66 1.94
N ILE A 197 12.08 14.10 0.74
CA ILE A 197 12.41 12.68 0.53
C ILE A 197 13.75 12.33 1.20
N ASP A 198 14.76 13.17 1.04
CA ASP A 198 16.10 12.92 1.60
C ASP A 198 16.08 12.95 3.13
N CYS A 199 15.39 13.91 3.76
CA CYS A 199 15.23 13.96 5.21
C CYS A 199 14.49 12.73 5.74
N ALA A 200 13.41 12.32 5.07
CA ALA A 200 12.66 11.13 5.46
C ALA A 200 13.49 9.84 5.36
N ALA A 201 14.26 9.69 4.29
CA ALA A 201 15.14 8.54 4.12
C ALA A 201 16.27 8.50 5.17
N GLN A 202 16.83 9.67 5.53
CA GLN A 202 17.80 9.77 6.62
C GLN A 202 17.19 9.37 7.97
N TRP A 203 15.98 9.84 8.26
CA TRP A 203 15.24 9.44 9.45
C TRP A 203 15.01 7.92 9.50
N LEU A 204 14.57 7.31 8.39
CA LEU A 204 14.37 5.86 8.30
C LEU A 204 15.67 5.08 8.54
N ASP A 205 16.81 5.55 8.04
CA ASP A 205 18.10 4.87 8.23
C ASP A 205 18.60 4.98 9.68
N ALA A 206 18.50 6.16 10.27
CA ALA A 206 19.03 6.47 11.60
C ALA A 206 18.15 5.92 12.74
N THR A 207 16.83 5.86 12.55
CA THR A 207 15.90 5.58 13.65
C THR A 207 15.82 4.07 13.98
N PRO A 208 15.94 3.67 15.26
CA PRO A 208 15.77 2.28 15.68
C PRO A 208 14.35 1.75 15.45
N ALA A 209 14.20 0.78 14.55
CA ALA A 209 12.95 0.06 14.30
C ALA A 209 12.76 -1.08 15.32
N ARG A 210 11.61 -1.11 16.01
CA ARG A 210 11.35 -2.06 17.11
C ARG A 210 10.45 -3.20 16.67
N THR A 211 9.31 -2.86 16.07
CA THR A 211 8.29 -3.82 15.66
C THR A 211 8.64 -4.48 14.33
N HIS A 212 7.91 -5.54 13.96
CA HIS A 212 8.03 -6.12 12.63
C HIS A 212 7.59 -5.12 11.55
N GLU A 213 6.48 -4.41 11.79
CA GLU A 213 5.98 -3.35 10.91
C GLU A 213 7.06 -2.27 10.67
N ASP A 214 7.70 -1.76 11.72
CA ASP A 214 8.75 -0.76 11.61
C ASP A 214 9.89 -1.25 10.72
N LYS A 215 10.32 -2.50 10.90
CA LYS A 215 11.43 -3.10 10.15
C LYS A 215 11.07 -3.26 8.67
N VAL A 216 9.85 -3.68 8.37
CA VAL A 216 9.35 -3.84 7.01
C VAL A 216 9.28 -2.47 6.31
N PHE A 217 8.62 -1.50 6.92
CA PHE A 217 8.43 -0.19 6.30
C PHE A 217 9.70 0.65 6.25
N ARG A 218 10.61 0.52 7.23
CA ARG A 218 11.97 1.05 7.11
C ARG A 218 12.67 0.52 5.86
N SER A 219 12.63 -0.80 5.67
CA SER A 219 13.28 -1.43 4.54
C SER A 219 12.66 -0.99 3.21
N TRP A 220 11.32 -0.98 3.16
CA TRP A 220 10.58 -0.56 1.97
C TRP A 220 10.85 0.91 1.60
N GLY A 221 10.83 1.83 2.58
CA GLY A 221 11.12 3.24 2.33
C GLY A 221 12.58 3.49 1.91
N LEU A 222 13.55 2.82 2.53
CA LEU A 222 14.96 2.94 2.14
C LEU A 222 15.21 2.43 0.71
N ILE A 223 14.63 1.29 0.34
CA ILE A 223 14.72 0.75 -1.02
C ILE A 223 14.06 1.72 -2.01
N GLY A 224 12.84 2.19 -1.71
CA GLY A 224 12.09 3.12 -2.55
C GLY A 224 12.80 4.46 -2.76
N SER A 225 13.45 5.01 -1.73
CA SER A 225 14.17 6.29 -1.78
C SER A 225 15.40 6.31 -2.70
N GLY A 226 15.90 5.14 -3.13
CA GLY A 226 17.16 5.02 -3.87
C GLY A 226 18.43 5.21 -3.02
N ILE A 227 18.29 5.67 -1.77
CA ILE A 227 19.39 5.80 -0.80
C ILE A 227 19.86 4.45 -0.28
N ALA A 228 19.09 3.36 -0.49
CA ALA A 228 19.51 2.02 -0.11
C ALA A 228 20.91 1.63 -0.66
N THR A 229 21.31 2.12 -1.83
CA THR A 229 22.65 1.84 -2.37
C THR A 229 23.77 2.61 -1.66
N ARG A 230 23.43 3.71 -0.97
CA ARG A 230 24.37 4.66 -0.34
C ARG A 230 24.67 4.32 1.12
N THR A 231 23.76 3.64 1.84
CA THR A 231 23.98 3.26 3.26
C THR A 231 24.35 1.77 3.42
N PRO A 232 25.18 1.39 4.40
CA PRO A 232 25.52 -0.02 4.65
C PRO A 232 24.27 -0.90 4.89
N ARG A 233 23.28 -0.38 5.64
CA ARG A 233 22.01 -1.05 5.92
C ARG A 233 21.17 -1.23 4.66
N GLY A 234 21.09 -0.20 3.81
CA GLY A 234 20.39 -0.28 2.54
C GLY A 234 21.00 -1.29 1.57
N ARG A 235 22.34 -1.41 1.55
CA ARG A 235 23.04 -2.35 0.66
C ARG A 235 22.72 -3.80 1.01
N LEU A 236 22.69 -4.13 2.30
CA LEU A 236 22.28 -5.46 2.79
C LEU A 236 20.83 -5.80 2.35
N LEU A 237 19.92 -4.84 2.45
CA LEU A 237 18.51 -5.02 2.08
C LEU A 237 18.30 -5.15 0.56
N SER A 238 19.09 -4.45 -0.25
CA SER A 238 19.04 -4.56 -1.71
C SER A 238 19.50 -5.93 -2.24
N CYS A 239 20.38 -6.61 -1.50
CA CYS A 239 20.89 -7.93 -1.88
C CYS A 239 19.88 -9.04 -1.61
N SER A 240 19.09 -8.94 -0.53
CA SER A 240 18.06 -9.94 -0.18
C SER A 240 16.77 -9.78 -0.99
N THR A 241 16.50 -8.59 -1.54
CA THR A 241 15.25 -8.29 -2.26
C THR A 241 15.31 -8.52 -3.77
N ARG A 242 16.40 -9.06 -4.33
CA ARG A 242 16.49 -9.45 -5.76
C ARG A 242 15.39 -10.39 -6.23
N GLN A 243 14.79 -11.17 -5.32
CA GLN A 243 13.65 -12.06 -5.63
C GLN A 243 12.29 -11.36 -5.54
N ILE A 244 12.20 -10.20 -4.90
CA ILE A 244 10.94 -9.44 -4.76
C ILE A 244 10.95 -8.29 -5.78
N LYS A 245 10.62 -8.61 -7.05
CA LYS A 245 10.30 -7.59 -8.05
C LYS A 245 8.98 -6.90 -7.68
N TRP A 246 9.05 -5.84 -6.88
CA TRP A 246 7.94 -4.93 -6.65
C TRP A 246 7.74 -4.03 -7.87
N ILE A 247 6.96 -4.51 -8.86
CA ILE A 247 6.62 -3.78 -10.11
C ILE A 247 7.91 -3.50 -10.94
N PRO A 248 7.88 -3.47 -12.29
CA PRO A 248 9.13 -3.29 -13.03
C PRO A 248 9.83 -2.01 -12.59
N GLU A 249 11.12 -2.18 -12.30
CA GLU A 249 12.18 -1.19 -12.29
C GLU A 249 11.68 0.17 -12.77
N VAL A 250 11.57 1.13 -11.85
CA VAL A 250 11.70 2.55 -12.20
C VAL A 250 13.04 2.62 -12.90
N GLN A 251 13.03 2.46 -14.23
CA GLN A 251 14.24 2.43 -15.04
C GLN A 251 15.05 3.64 -14.64
N ARG A 252 16.32 3.41 -14.30
CA ARG A 252 17.30 4.49 -14.12
C ARG A 252 17.08 5.51 -15.23
N ILE A 253 16.55 6.66 -14.84
CA ILE A 253 16.38 7.79 -15.74
C ILE A 253 17.79 8.29 -16.03
N GLY A 254 18.31 7.91 -17.19
CA GLY A 254 19.34 8.69 -17.85
C GLY A 254 18.88 10.14 -17.88
N ARG A 255 19.79 11.07 -17.56
CA ARG A 255 19.56 12.52 -17.44
C ARG A 255 18.46 13.00 -18.41
N GLY A 256 17.25 13.24 -17.89
CA GLY A 256 16.17 13.94 -18.61
C GLY A 256 14.95 13.14 -19.13
N GLY A 257 14.41 12.14 -18.42
CA GLY A 257 13.23 11.38 -18.90
C GLY A 257 12.16 11.02 -17.85
N ARG A 258 11.01 11.71 -17.90
CA ARG A 258 9.65 11.40 -17.38
C ARG A 258 9.46 10.32 -16.29
N ILE A 259 8.93 10.74 -15.13
CA ILE A 259 8.04 9.91 -14.28
C ILE A 259 6.61 10.40 -14.50
N CYS A 260 6.02 9.94 -15.60
CA CYS A 260 4.57 9.85 -15.81
C CYS A 260 4.41 8.59 -16.64
N CYS A 261 3.64 7.60 -16.17
CA CYS A 261 3.35 6.42 -16.98
C CYS A 261 2.78 6.90 -18.33
N ASN A 262 3.47 6.55 -19.41
CA ASN A 262 3.11 7.01 -20.74
C ASN A 262 1.74 6.43 -21.12
N SER A 263 0.73 7.30 -21.29
CA SER A 263 -0.61 6.91 -21.76
C SER A 263 -0.67 6.66 -23.26
N SER A 264 0.43 6.78 -24.00
CA SER A 264 0.45 6.54 -25.44
C SER A 264 0.71 5.07 -25.79
N LYS A 265 -0.36 4.27 -25.84
CA LYS A 265 -0.58 3.14 -26.77
C LYS A 265 -1.98 2.56 -26.52
N ARG A 266 -3.02 3.33 -26.85
CA ARG A 266 -4.32 2.75 -27.20
C ARG A 266 -4.30 2.53 -28.70
N THR A 267 -4.16 1.28 -29.13
CA THR A 267 -4.52 0.86 -30.47
C THR A 267 -6.04 1.01 -30.60
N ALA A 268 -6.48 1.82 -31.56
CA ALA A 268 -7.88 1.88 -31.96
C ALA A 268 -8.31 0.51 -32.51
N PRO A 269 -9.54 0.03 -32.25
CA PRO A 269 -10.11 -1.05 -33.05
C PRO A 269 -10.46 -0.47 -34.43
N GLY A 270 -9.92 -1.09 -35.48
CA GLY A 270 -10.27 -0.78 -36.86
C GLY A 270 -11.75 -1.04 -37.14
N SER A 271 -12.31 -0.11 -37.92
CA SER A 271 -13.54 -0.25 -38.72
C SER A 271 -13.46 -1.39 -39.71
#